data_AF-A0A1M5CPV5-F1
#
_entry.id   AF-A0A1M5CPV5-F1
#
_cell.length_a   1.000
_cell.length_b   1.000
_cell.length_c   1.000
_cell.angle_alpha   90.00
_cell.angle_beta   90.00
_cell.angle_gamma   90.00
#
_symmetry.space_group_name_H-M   'P 1'
#
loop_
_entity.id
_entity.type
_entity.pdbx_description
1 polymer ?
#
loop_
_entity_poly.entity_id
_entity_poly.type
_entity_poly.pdbx_seq_one_letter_code
_entity_poly.pdbx_strand_id
1 'polypeptide(L)'
;MKELEIHTSAILFLILFLILLFIPILIQLHVLKKRKIKEKENTEEFFKKVSASISAKSINTLNDVLDIHESIFEDGLIGLKALNRIQLQLKKFKTKLLSSNVGRLYQEDNKGAVAKVNSLLKDCQSQIDKELAKKPFEEVPEPERHHLEALDELTKTYSVSLIHKYLIDLAESIKLRDAESKKYIDEQKESLSLARKGLFSTVGFSVISIALAIYFYVNTP
;
A
#
# COMPACT_ATOMS: atom_id res chain seq x y z
N MET A 1 -24.32 42.51 -29.23
CA MET A 1 -23.95 42.56 -27.80
C MET A 1 -24.47 41.35 -27.01
N LYS A 2 -25.76 40.99 -27.08
CA LYS A 2 -26.31 39.85 -26.30
C LYS A 2 -25.67 38.48 -26.58
N GLU A 3 -25.32 38.16 -27.83
CA GLU A 3 -24.70 36.86 -28.14
C GLU A 3 -23.27 36.71 -27.60
N LEU A 4 -22.53 37.82 -27.49
CA LEU A 4 -21.15 37.81 -26.98
C LEU A 4 -21.10 37.54 -25.46
N GLU A 5 -22.09 38.01 -24.70
CA GLU A 5 -22.26 37.76 -23.26
C GLU A 5 -22.68 36.30 -22.96
N ILE A 6 -23.47 35.69 -23.83
CA ILE A 6 -23.91 34.29 -23.68
C ILE A 6 -22.72 33.34 -23.90
N HIS A 7 -21.87 33.60 -24.88
CA HIS A 7 -20.68 32.78 -25.11
C HIS A 7 -19.63 32.91 -23.99
N THR A 8 -19.41 34.12 -23.47
CA THR A 8 -18.48 34.33 -22.35
C THR A 8 -18.98 33.68 -21.06
N SER A 9 -20.28 33.74 -20.76
CA SER A 9 -20.85 33.07 -19.59
C SER A 9 -20.81 31.54 -19.69
N ALA A 10 -21.06 30.96 -20.87
CA ALA A 10 -20.96 29.52 -21.09
C ALA A 10 -19.52 28.99 -20.94
N ILE A 11 -18.52 29.74 -21.43
CA ILE A 11 -17.10 29.40 -21.26
C ILE A 11 -16.69 29.44 -19.78
N LEU A 12 -17.14 30.45 -19.04
CA LEU A 12 -16.89 30.57 -17.60
C LEU A 12 -17.51 29.40 -16.82
N PHE A 13 -18.72 28.98 -17.19
CA PHE A 13 -19.40 27.85 -16.58
C PHE A 13 -18.68 26.51 -16.86
N LEU A 14 -18.20 26.32 -18.09
CA LEU A 14 -17.43 25.14 -18.49
C LEU A 14 -16.11 25.05 -17.71
N ILE A 15 -15.40 26.18 -17.56
CA ILE A 15 -14.15 26.26 -16.79
C ILE A 15 -14.42 25.96 -15.32
N LEU A 16 -15.48 26.55 -14.74
CA LEU A 16 -15.85 26.31 -13.34
C LEU A 16 -16.21 24.83 -13.10
N PHE A 17 -16.95 24.22 -14.03
CA PHE A 17 -17.33 22.81 -14.00
C PHE A 17 -16.12 21.88 -14.11
N LEU A 18 -15.18 22.18 -15.02
CA LEU A 18 -13.92 21.44 -15.14
C LEU A 18 -13.09 21.54 -13.85
N ILE A 19 -12.95 22.73 -13.27
CA ILE A 19 -12.24 22.91 -11.98
C ILE A 19 -12.91 22.07 -10.89
N LEU A 20 -14.24 22.08 -10.81
CA LEU A 20 -14.99 21.31 -9.81
C LEU A 20 -14.73 19.80 -9.90
N LEU A 21 -14.61 19.26 -11.12
CA LEU A 21 -14.31 17.84 -11.36
C LEU A 21 -12.89 17.43 -10.93
N PHE A 22 -11.91 18.34 -10.99
CA PHE A 22 -10.52 18.03 -10.62
C PHE A 22 -10.23 18.17 -9.12
N ILE A 23 -11.01 18.96 -8.38
CA ILE A 23 -10.85 19.13 -6.93
C ILE A 23 -10.83 17.79 -6.16
N PRO A 24 -11.78 16.85 -6.32
CA PRO A 24 -11.77 15.59 -5.57
C PRO A 24 -10.54 14.73 -5.88
N ILE A 25 -10.06 14.72 -7.12
CA ILE A 25 -8.85 13.99 -7.53
C ILE A 25 -7.62 14.59 -6.85
N LEU A 26 -7.51 15.91 -6.83
CA LEU A 26 -6.40 16.62 -6.16
C LEU A 26 -6.39 16.38 -4.64
N ILE A 27 -7.57 16.37 -4.00
CA ILE A 27 -7.73 16.05 -2.58
C ILE A 27 -7.26 14.61 -2.31
N GLN A 28 -7.72 13.63 -3.10
CA GLN A 28 -7.31 12.23 -2.95
C GLN A 28 -5.80 12.06 -3.11
N LEU A 29 -5.19 12.69 -4.12
CA LEU A 29 -3.74 12.66 -4.32
C LEU A 29 -2.99 13.29 -3.14
N HIS A 30 -3.49 14.41 -2.61
CA HIS A 30 -2.88 15.08 -1.46
C HIS A 30 -2.96 14.21 -0.20
N VAL A 31 -4.09 13.56 0.05
CA VAL A 31 -4.28 12.62 1.17
C VAL A 31 -3.35 11.41 1.04
N LEU A 32 -3.25 10.80 -0.15
CA LEU A 32 -2.34 9.68 -0.39
C LEU A 32 -0.87 10.08 -0.18
N LYS A 33 -0.48 11.26 -0.65
CA LYS A 33 0.88 11.78 -0.45
C LYS A 33 1.16 12.02 1.03
N LYS A 34 0.24 12.66 1.76
CA LYS A 34 0.35 12.87 3.21
C LYS A 34 0.46 11.55 3.98
N ARG A 35 -0.36 10.55 3.64
CA ARG A 35 -0.29 9.21 4.25
C ARG A 35 1.07 8.55 4.03
N LYS A 36 1.60 8.59 2.81
CA LYS A 36 2.94 8.05 2.49
C LYS A 36 4.05 8.76 3.26
N ILE A 37 3.96 10.07 3.41
CA ILE A 37 4.94 10.86 4.19
C ILE A 37 4.87 10.44 5.66
N LYS A 38 3.67 10.44 6.26
CA LYS A 38 3.48 10.04 7.66
C LYS A 38 3.95 8.61 7.92
N GLU A 39 3.65 7.67 7.02
CA GLU A 39 4.10 6.29 7.15
C GLU A 39 5.62 6.16 7.11
N LYS A 40 6.28 6.96 6.26
CA LYS A 40 7.74 7.02 6.19
C LYS A 40 8.34 7.60 7.48
N GLU A 41 7.78 8.71 7.97
CA GLU A 41 8.19 9.35 9.24
C GLU A 41 8.06 8.38 10.41
N ASN A 42 6.90 7.73 10.56
CA ASN A 42 6.65 6.73 11.59
C ASN A 42 7.60 5.53 11.49
N THR A 43 7.93 5.10 10.27
CA THR A 43 8.90 4.01 10.05
C THR A 43 10.31 4.41 10.46
N GLU A 44 10.72 5.65 10.17
CA GLU A 44 12.02 6.18 10.58
C GLU A 44 12.09 6.35 12.10
N GLU A 45 11.03 6.85 12.73
CA GLU A 45 10.91 6.94 14.19
C GLU A 45 10.97 5.56 14.84
N PHE A 46 10.28 4.57 14.27
CA PHE A 46 10.31 3.19 14.73
C PHE A 46 11.73 2.63 14.70
N PHE A 47 12.45 2.81 13.60
CA PHE A 47 13.85 2.38 13.52
C PHE A 47 14.74 3.09 14.53
N LYS A 48 14.53 4.38 14.76
CA LYS A 48 15.28 5.15 15.76
C LYS A 48 15.03 4.63 17.17
N LYS A 49 13.77 4.42 17.56
CA LYS A 49 13.43 3.89 18.89
C LYS A 49 13.95 2.47 19.08
N VAL A 50 13.70 1.57 18.12
CA VAL A 50 14.20 0.19 18.20
C VAL A 50 15.73 0.15 18.26
N SER A 51 16.42 0.96 17.46
CA SER A 51 17.89 1.04 17.51
C SER A 51 18.38 1.53 18.88
N ALA A 52 17.79 2.60 19.42
CA ALA A 52 18.17 3.14 20.72
C ALA A 52 17.92 2.12 21.84
N SER A 53 16.77 1.44 21.80
CA SER A 53 16.39 0.43 22.79
C SER A 53 17.24 -0.85 22.69
N ILE A 54 17.71 -1.23 21.50
CA ILE A 54 18.69 -2.32 21.35
C ILE A 54 20.04 -1.91 21.95
N SER A 55 20.53 -0.71 21.66
CA SER A 55 21.80 -0.20 22.22
C SER A 55 21.75 -0.06 23.74
N ALA A 56 20.60 0.35 24.29
CA ALA A 56 20.36 0.43 25.73
C ALA A 56 20.07 -0.94 26.39
N LYS A 57 20.04 -2.04 25.61
CA LYS A 57 19.65 -3.39 26.07
C LYS A 57 18.27 -3.42 26.75
N SER A 58 17.35 -2.55 26.35
CA SER A 58 16.01 -2.45 26.93
C SER A 58 14.98 -3.32 26.21
N ILE A 59 15.22 -3.71 24.95
CA ILE A 59 14.38 -4.71 24.26
C ILE A 59 14.81 -6.11 24.66
N ASN A 60 13.99 -6.78 25.45
CA ASN A 60 14.21 -8.16 25.86
C ASN A 60 13.35 -9.12 25.05
N THR A 61 12.11 -8.74 24.77
CA THR A 61 11.07 -9.58 24.17
C THR A 61 10.47 -8.94 22.92
N LEU A 62 9.67 -9.72 22.18
CA LEU A 62 8.87 -9.19 21.06
C LEU A 62 7.81 -8.20 21.54
N ASN A 63 7.29 -8.35 22.77
CA ASN A 63 6.27 -7.45 23.32
C ASN A 63 6.80 -6.02 23.46
N ASP A 64 8.07 -5.85 23.86
CA ASP A 64 8.70 -4.53 23.91
C ASP A 64 8.70 -3.84 22.53
N VAL A 65 8.83 -4.64 21.45
CA VAL A 65 8.79 -4.14 20.06
C VAL A 65 7.36 -3.85 19.62
N LEU A 66 6.38 -4.66 20.06
CA LEU A 66 4.95 -4.43 19.86
C LEU A 66 4.52 -3.10 20.49
N ASP A 67 4.93 -2.85 21.73
CA ASP A 67 4.61 -1.61 22.45
C ASP A 67 5.21 -0.38 21.73
N ILE A 68 6.47 -0.48 21.29
CA ILE A 68 7.10 0.57 20.48
C ILE A 68 6.32 0.79 19.18
N HIS A 69 5.92 -0.29 18.50
CA HIS A 69 5.15 -0.20 17.25
C HIS A 69 3.80 0.49 17.49
N GLU A 70 3.03 0.05 18.49
CA GLU A 70 1.72 0.61 18.82
C GLU A 70 1.83 2.09 19.17
N SER A 71 2.84 2.49 19.96
CA SER A 71 3.07 3.88 20.35
C SER A 71 3.39 4.85 19.20
N ILE A 72 3.80 4.34 18.03
CA ILE A 72 4.18 5.17 16.87
C ILE A 72 3.11 5.10 15.79
N PHE A 73 2.61 3.90 15.49
CA PHE A 73 1.69 3.71 14.37
C PHE A 73 0.23 3.94 14.75
N GLU A 74 -0.13 3.79 16.04
CA GLU A 74 -1.48 4.04 16.58
C GLU A 74 -2.60 3.42 15.72
N ASP A 75 -2.32 2.27 15.09
CA ASP A 75 -3.16 1.69 14.05
C ASP A 75 -4.18 0.67 14.60
N GLY A 76 -4.14 0.40 15.91
CA GLY A 76 -5.04 -0.53 16.60
C GLY A 76 -4.95 -1.96 16.06
N LEU A 77 -3.87 -2.31 15.37
CA LEU A 77 -3.68 -3.66 14.86
C LEU A 77 -3.43 -4.61 16.02
N ILE A 78 -4.14 -5.74 16.00
CA ILE A 78 -4.03 -6.81 17.00
C ILE A 78 -3.80 -8.16 16.33
N GLY A 79 -3.29 -9.13 17.09
CA GLY A 79 -3.09 -10.51 16.66
C GLY A 79 -2.19 -10.63 15.43
N LEU A 80 -2.59 -11.48 14.48
CA LEU A 80 -1.80 -11.82 13.29
C LEU A 80 -1.44 -10.60 12.42
N LYS A 81 -2.34 -9.61 12.32
CA LYS A 81 -2.08 -8.38 11.54
C LYS A 81 -0.96 -7.54 12.16
N ALA A 82 -0.93 -7.43 13.48
CA ALA A 82 0.13 -6.73 14.21
C ALA A 82 1.48 -7.45 14.05
N LEU A 83 1.47 -8.77 14.23
CA LEU A 83 2.66 -9.61 14.08
C LEU A 83 3.25 -9.50 12.67
N ASN A 84 2.42 -9.61 11.63
CA ASN A 84 2.86 -9.47 10.24
C ASN A 84 3.45 -8.08 9.93
N ARG A 85 2.82 -7.02 10.44
CA ARG A 85 3.34 -5.66 10.26
C ARG A 85 4.69 -5.47 10.95
N ILE A 86 4.84 -5.96 12.18
CA ILE A 86 6.10 -5.88 12.92
C ILE A 86 7.18 -6.72 12.24
N GLN A 87 6.86 -7.92 11.77
CA GLN A 87 7.79 -8.75 11.04
C GLN A 87 8.34 -8.01 9.81
N LEU A 88 7.46 -7.33 9.07
CA LEU A 88 7.85 -6.52 7.92
C LEU A 88 8.73 -5.33 8.34
N GLN A 89 8.40 -4.62 9.42
CA GLN A 89 9.19 -3.49 9.90
C GLN A 89 10.57 -3.93 10.41
N LEU A 90 10.66 -5.06 11.12
CA LEU A 90 11.93 -5.66 11.56
C LEU A 90 12.77 -6.13 10.37
N LYS A 91 12.16 -6.70 9.32
CA LYS A 91 12.85 -7.04 8.06
C LYS A 91 13.42 -5.79 7.40
N LYS A 92 12.65 -4.71 7.28
CA LYS A 92 13.12 -3.42 6.75
C LYS A 92 14.25 -2.84 7.59
N PHE A 93 14.13 -2.91 8.92
CA PHE A 93 15.16 -2.44 9.85
C PHE A 93 16.46 -3.23 9.71
N LYS A 94 16.38 -4.57 9.63
CA LYS A 94 17.52 -5.44 9.33
C LYS A 94 18.20 -5.05 8.03
N THR A 95 17.43 -4.86 6.95
CA THR A 95 17.98 -4.41 5.66
C THR A 95 18.70 -3.07 5.81
N LYS A 96 18.12 -2.12 6.56
CA LYS A 96 18.74 -0.81 6.83
C LYS A 96 20.07 -0.95 7.57
N LEU A 97 20.13 -1.79 8.62
CA LEU A 97 21.37 -2.06 9.38
C LEU A 97 22.46 -2.70 8.51
N LEU A 98 22.07 -3.55 7.56
CA LEU A 98 22.99 -4.18 6.61
C LEU A 98 23.42 -3.21 5.51
N SER A 99 22.53 -2.31 5.06
CA SER A 99 22.78 -1.37 3.97
C SER A 99 23.47 -0.08 4.39
N SER A 100 23.37 0.33 5.65
CA SER A 100 23.96 1.59 6.14
C SER A 100 25.50 1.60 6.16
N ASN A 101 26.14 0.48 5.77
CA ASN A 101 27.60 0.29 5.80
C ASN A 101 28.18 -0.23 4.47
N VAL A 102 28.15 0.56 3.39
CA VAL A 102 29.13 0.42 2.28
C VAL A 102 30.51 0.97 2.71
N GLY A 103 30.85 0.92 4.00
CA GLY A 103 32.10 1.40 4.59
C GLY A 103 32.46 0.57 5.84
N ARG A 104 33.66 -0.01 5.85
CA ARG A 104 34.13 -1.08 6.75
C ARG A 104 34.20 -0.75 8.26
N LEU A 105 33.92 0.48 8.70
CA LEU A 105 34.19 0.94 10.06
C LEU A 105 33.06 0.74 11.09
N TYR A 106 31.84 0.37 10.67
CA TYR A 106 30.66 0.24 11.55
C TYR A 106 30.17 -1.20 11.74
N GLN A 107 30.98 -2.20 11.37
CA GLN A 107 30.54 -3.60 11.30
C GLN A 107 30.43 -4.33 12.64
N GLU A 108 31.14 -3.92 13.71
CA GLU A 108 31.08 -4.66 14.98
C GLU A 108 29.86 -4.29 15.83
N ASP A 109 29.54 -3.00 15.99
CA ASP A 109 28.36 -2.56 16.74
C ASP A 109 27.05 -3.03 16.08
N ASN A 110 27.01 -3.06 14.74
CA ASN A 110 25.83 -3.53 14.00
C ASN A 110 25.66 -5.05 14.04
N LYS A 111 26.71 -5.85 14.29
CA LYS A 111 26.57 -7.31 14.41
C LYS A 111 25.68 -7.68 15.60
N GLY A 112 25.85 -7.00 16.74
CA GLY A 112 25.00 -7.20 17.92
C GLY A 112 23.55 -6.83 17.66
N ALA A 113 23.30 -5.70 17.00
CA ALA A 113 21.96 -5.27 16.63
C ALA A 113 21.30 -6.22 15.63
N VAL A 114 22.01 -6.66 14.59
CA VAL A 114 21.51 -7.63 13.60
C VAL A 114 21.19 -8.97 14.26
N ALA A 115 22.04 -9.45 15.18
CA ALA A 115 21.78 -10.68 15.93
C ALA A 115 20.50 -10.57 16.78
N LYS A 116 20.31 -9.43 17.48
CA LYS A 116 19.10 -9.19 18.27
C LYS A 116 17.86 -9.11 17.39
N VAL A 117 17.92 -8.42 16.25
CA VAL A 117 16.81 -8.36 15.28
C VAL A 117 16.48 -9.75 14.71
N ASN A 118 17.49 -10.59 14.43
CA ASN A 118 17.24 -11.97 14.00
C ASN A 118 16.54 -12.81 15.08
N SER A 119 16.91 -12.64 16.35
CA SER A 119 16.20 -13.28 17.47
C SER A 119 14.74 -12.84 17.50
N LEU A 120 14.48 -11.54 17.44
CA LEU A 120 13.12 -10.98 17.45
C LEU A 120 12.29 -11.46 16.25
N LEU A 121 12.91 -11.58 15.06
CA LEU A 121 12.25 -12.14 13.88
C LEU A 121 11.89 -13.61 14.05
N LYS A 122 12.74 -14.40 14.70
CA LYS A 122 12.48 -15.81 15.00
C LYS A 122 11.33 -15.94 16.01
N ASP A 123 11.33 -15.12 17.05
CA ASP A 123 10.27 -15.09 18.06
C ASP A 123 8.94 -14.67 17.41
N CYS A 124 8.98 -13.66 16.53
CA CYS A 124 7.82 -13.21 15.75
C CYS A 124 7.26 -14.31 14.85
N GLN A 125 8.11 -15.03 14.11
CA GLN A 125 7.66 -16.16 13.29
C GLN A 125 7.04 -17.26 14.15
N SER A 126 7.63 -17.60 15.29
CA SER A 126 7.06 -18.60 16.19
C SER A 126 5.68 -18.21 16.72
N GLN A 127 5.43 -16.93 16.99
CA GLN A 127 4.10 -16.46 17.40
C GLN A 127 3.11 -16.47 16.24
N ILE A 128 3.53 -16.11 15.03
CA ILE A 128 2.72 -16.23 13.81
C ILE A 128 2.29 -17.69 13.61
N ASP A 129 3.23 -18.63 13.69
CA ASP A 129 2.95 -20.06 13.53
C ASP A 129 1.95 -20.57 14.58
N LYS A 130 2.02 -20.06 15.81
CA LYS A 130 1.07 -20.39 16.89
C LYS A 130 -0.32 -19.81 16.65
N GLU A 131 -0.43 -18.59 16.14
CA GLU A 131 -1.71 -17.98 15.80
C GLU A 131 -2.34 -18.67 14.59
N LEU A 132 -1.53 -19.00 13.56
CA LEU A 132 -1.97 -19.80 12.42
C LEU A 132 -2.40 -21.21 12.84
N ALA A 133 -1.74 -21.85 13.81
CA ALA A 133 -2.20 -23.14 14.33
C ALA A 133 -3.60 -23.08 14.96
N LYS A 134 -4.01 -21.91 15.50
CA LYS A 134 -5.38 -21.70 16.00
C LYS A 134 -6.37 -21.38 14.88
N LYS A 135 -5.91 -20.70 13.82
CA LYS A 135 -6.70 -20.29 12.66
C LYS A 135 -5.90 -20.49 11.37
N PRO A 136 -5.90 -21.72 10.80
CA PRO A 136 -4.98 -22.12 9.73
C PRO A 136 -5.09 -21.31 8.45
N PHE A 137 -6.24 -20.67 8.25
CA PHE A 137 -6.59 -20.00 7.01
C PHE A 137 -6.89 -18.50 7.18
N GLU A 138 -6.55 -17.89 8.33
CA GLU A 138 -6.87 -16.47 8.62
C GLU A 138 -6.28 -15.49 7.61
N GLU A 139 -5.13 -15.81 7.01
CA GLU A 139 -4.46 -15.00 5.98
C GLU A 139 -5.04 -15.19 4.57
N VAL A 140 -5.91 -16.19 4.38
CA VAL A 140 -6.58 -16.45 3.11
C VAL A 140 -7.81 -15.54 3.00
N PRO A 141 -8.09 -14.94 1.82
CA PRO A 141 -9.29 -14.14 1.63
C PRO A 141 -10.56 -14.97 1.84
N GLU A 142 -11.64 -14.32 2.26
CA GLU A 142 -12.92 -14.96 2.64
C GLU A 142 -13.41 -16.09 1.71
N PRO A 143 -13.48 -15.90 0.38
CA PRO A 143 -14.05 -16.94 -0.48
C PRO A 143 -13.17 -18.20 -0.48
N GLU A 144 -11.85 -18.08 -0.55
CA GLU A 144 -10.96 -19.24 -0.51
C GLU A 144 -10.83 -19.82 0.91
N ARG A 145 -10.89 -18.97 1.94
CA ARG A 145 -10.80 -19.39 3.34
C ARG A 145 -11.93 -20.34 3.73
N HIS A 146 -13.17 -20.01 3.35
CA HIS A 146 -14.32 -20.87 3.62
C HIS A 146 -14.16 -22.27 3.02
N HIS A 147 -13.63 -22.35 1.79
CA HIS A 147 -13.40 -23.64 1.14
C HIS A 147 -12.27 -24.44 1.80
N LEU A 148 -11.21 -23.78 2.25
CA LEU A 148 -10.11 -24.43 2.95
C LEU A 148 -10.50 -24.92 4.35
N GLU A 149 -11.29 -24.14 5.09
CA GLU A 149 -11.87 -24.55 6.38
C GLU A 149 -12.76 -25.79 6.21
N ALA A 150 -13.65 -25.78 5.21
CA ALA A 150 -14.48 -26.93 4.89
C ALA A 150 -13.66 -28.16 4.47
N LEU A 151 -12.58 -28.00 3.70
CA LEU A 151 -11.69 -29.10 3.34
C LEU A 151 -10.97 -29.71 4.56
N ASP A 152 -10.53 -28.88 5.52
CA ASP A 152 -9.92 -29.35 6.76
C ASP A 152 -10.89 -30.16 7.64
N GLU A 153 -12.18 -29.83 7.61
CA GLU A 153 -13.22 -30.61 8.29
C GLU A 153 -13.58 -31.90 7.53
N LEU A 154 -13.69 -31.82 6.20
CA LEU A 154 -14.09 -32.96 5.35
C LEU A 154 -12.99 -34.03 5.24
N THR A 155 -11.71 -33.63 5.33
CA THR A 155 -10.59 -34.58 5.38
C THR A 155 -10.57 -35.40 6.67
N LYS A 156 -11.16 -34.90 7.77
CA LYS A 156 -11.34 -35.65 9.02
C LYS A 156 -12.52 -36.64 8.96
N THR A 157 -13.46 -36.44 8.05
CA THR A 157 -14.70 -37.22 7.91
C THR A 157 -14.74 -38.12 6.66
N TYR A 158 -13.67 -38.14 5.85
CA TYR A 158 -13.46 -39.05 4.69
C TYR A 158 -14.55 -39.02 3.59
N SER A 159 -15.20 -37.88 3.36
CA SER A 159 -16.19 -37.73 2.27
C SER A 159 -15.54 -37.30 0.94
N VAL A 160 -14.99 -38.25 0.19
CA VAL A 160 -14.21 -38.02 -1.05
C VAL A 160 -14.94 -37.16 -2.10
N SER A 161 -16.24 -37.33 -2.28
CA SER A 161 -17.03 -36.56 -3.26
C SER A 161 -17.18 -35.08 -2.89
N LEU A 162 -17.35 -34.78 -1.60
CA LEU A 162 -17.42 -33.40 -1.10
C LEU A 162 -16.05 -32.73 -1.15
N ILE A 163 -14.98 -33.46 -0.83
CA ILE A 163 -13.60 -32.97 -0.96
C ILE A 163 -13.34 -32.55 -2.41
N HIS A 164 -13.71 -33.38 -3.38
CA HIS A 164 -13.51 -33.07 -4.79
C HIS A 164 -14.27 -31.81 -5.23
N LYS A 165 -15.53 -31.66 -4.79
CA LYS A 165 -16.33 -30.47 -5.07
C LYS A 165 -15.68 -29.19 -4.50
N TYR A 166 -15.30 -29.21 -3.23
CA TYR A 166 -14.68 -28.05 -2.59
C TYR A 166 -13.32 -27.68 -3.19
N LEU A 167 -12.56 -28.65 -3.71
CA LEU A 167 -11.32 -28.38 -4.46
C LEU A 167 -11.58 -27.69 -5.80
N ILE A 168 -12.66 -28.07 -6.50
CA ILE A 168 -13.08 -27.40 -7.74
C ILE A 168 -13.52 -25.97 -7.44
N ASP A 169 -14.40 -25.78 -6.45
CA ASP A 169 -14.92 -24.46 -6.07
C ASP A 169 -13.77 -23.52 -5.62
N LEU A 170 -12.81 -24.04 -4.85
CA LEU A 170 -11.59 -23.31 -4.47
C LEU A 170 -10.76 -22.91 -5.69
N ALA A 171 -10.56 -23.81 -6.65
CA ALA A 171 -9.81 -23.52 -7.87
C ALA A 171 -10.49 -22.46 -8.74
N GLU A 172 -11.82 -22.47 -8.81
CA GLU A 172 -12.61 -21.45 -9.50
C GLU A 172 -12.51 -20.09 -8.80
N SER A 173 -12.61 -20.05 -7.47
CA SER A 173 -12.44 -18.84 -6.68
C SER A 173 -11.06 -18.19 -6.90
N ILE A 174 -9.98 -18.98 -6.88
CA ILE A 174 -8.62 -18.50 -7.15
C ILE A 174 -8.50 -17.94 -8.58
N LYS A 175 -9.09 -18.62 -9.58
CA LYS A 175 -9.08 -18.15 -10.97
C LYS A 175 -9.81 -16.82 -11.14
N LEU A 176 -10.96 -16.66 -10.50
CA LEU A 176 -11.72 -15.41 -10.52
C LEU A 176 -10.91 -14.27 -9.91
N ARG A 177 -10.27 -14.50 -8.76
CA ARG A 177 -9.42 -13.50 -8.11
C ARG A 177 -8.21 -13.10 -8.97
N ASP A 178 -7.57 -14.04 -9.66
CA ASP A 178 -6.47 -13.73 -10.59
C ASP A 178 -6.96 -12.91 -11.79
N ALA A 179 -8.13 -13.25 -12.35
CA ALA A 179 -8.74 -12.50 -13.44
C ALA A 179 -9.13 -11.07 -13.02
N GLU A 180 -9.73 -10.90 -11.84
CA GLU A 180 -10.04 -9.58 -11.28
C GLU A 180 -8.78 -8.79 -10.96
N SER A 181 -7.76 -9.42 -10.37
CA SER A 181 -6.49 -8.76 -10.07
C SER A 181 -5.80 -8.25 -11.34
N LYS A 182 -5.78 -9.06 -12.41
CA LYS A 182 -5.29 -8.63 -13.73
C LYS A 182 -6.10 -7.48 -14.29
N LYS A 183 -7.43 -7.56 -14.22
CA LYS A 183 -8.33 -6.47 -14.64
C LYS A 183 -8.04 -5.17 -13.88
N TYR A 184 -7.88 -5.21 -12.56
CA TYR A 184 -7.52 -4.03 -11.76
C TYR A 184 -6.15 -3.46 -12.11
N ILE A 185 -5.15 -4.31 -12.36
CA ILE A 185 -3.80 -3.89 -12.77
C ILE A 185 -3.84 -3.22 -14.15
N ASP A 186 -4.58 -3.80 -15.08
CA ASP A 186 -4.71 -3.28 -16.45
C ASP A 186 -5.53 -2.00 -16.48
N GLU A 187 -6.65 -1.93 -15.77
CA GLU A 187 -7.46 -0.71 -15.61
C GLU A 187 -6.65 0.42 -14.95
N GLN A 188 -5.81 0.13 -13.96
CA GLN A 188 -4.94 1.15 -13.35
C GLN A 188 -3.85 1.64 -14.30
N LYS A 189 -3.21 0.76 -15.09
CA LYS A 189 -2.21 1.16 -16.09
C LYS A 189 -2.83 1.96 -17.22
N GLU A 190 -4.00 1.54 -17.69
CA GLU A 190 -4.71 2.19 -18.78
C GLU A 190 -5.25 3.54 -18.33
N SER A 191 -5.82 3.63 -17.13
CA SER A 191 -6.26 4.88 -16.48
C SER A 191 -5.10 5.87 -16.29
N LEU A 192 -3.94 5.42 -15.80
CA LEU A 192 -2.74 6.25 -15.68
C LEU A 192 -2.22 6.73 -17.04
N SER A 193 -2.25 5.87 -18.05
CA SER A 193 -1.90 6.19 -19.44
C SER A 193 -2.87 7.23 -20.04
N LEU A 194 -4.18 7.06 -19.84
CA LEU A 194 -5.23 7.97 -20.29
C LEU A 194 -5.13 9.33 -19.59
N ALA A 195 -4.89 9.35 -18.28
CA ALA A 195 -4.68 10.59 -17.53
C ALA A 195 -3.44 11.36 -18.02
N ARG A 196 -2.34 10.65 -18.31
CA ARG A 196 -1.13 11.25 -18.88
C ARG A 196 -1.37 11.79 -20.29
N LYS A 197 -2.06 11.05 -21.17
CA LYS A 197 -2.43 11.51 -22.52
C LYS A 197 -3.38 12.70 -22.46
N GLY A 198 -4.34 12.70 -21.54
CA GLY A 198 -5.26 13.81 -21.30
C GLY A 198 -4.54 15.07 -20.85
N LEU A 199 -3.57 14.95 -19.93
CA LEU A 199 -2.72 16.06 -19.48
C LEU A 199 -1.89 16.65 -20.63
N PHE A 200 -1.27 15.83 -21.47
CA PHE A 200 -0.52 16.32 -22.63
C PHE A 200 -1.44 16.96 -23.69
N SER A 201 -2.66 16.44 -23.85
CA SER A 201 -3.64 17.02 -24.76
C SER A 201 -4.12 18.40 -24.30
N THR A 202 -4.35 18.61 -23.00
CA THR A 202 -4.73 19.93 -22.47
C THR A 202 -3.59 20.93 -22.58
N VAL A 203 -2.35 20.53 -22.29
CA VAL A 203 -1.17 21.40 -22.49
C VAL A 203 -1.02 21.78 -23.96
N GLY A 204 -1.16 20.81 -24.89
CA GLY A 204 -1.13 21.06 -26.33
C GLY A 204 -2.23 22.02 -26.80
N PHE A 205 -3.45 21.82 -26.32
CA PHE A 205 -4.57 22.72 -26.60
C PHE A 205 -4.30 24.14 -26.10
N SER A 206 -3.79 24.31 -24.87
CA SER A 206 -3.44 25.63 -24.33
C SER A 206 -2.39 26.35 -25.17
N VAL A 207 -1.35 25.67 -25.64
CA VAL A 207 -0.32 26.27 -26.51
C VAL A 207 -0.92 26.73 -27.84
N ILE A 208 -1.76 25.89 -28.46
CA ILE A 208 -2.43 26.22 -29.73
C ILE A 208 -3.41 27.39 -29.53
N SER A 209 -4.17 27.41 -28.45
CA SER A 209 -5.09 28.49 -28.12
C SER A 209 -4.37 29.82 -27.89
N ILE A 210 -3.23 29.82 -27.20
CA ILE A 210 -2.41 31.02 -27.00
C ILE A 210 -1.84 31.52 -28.33
N ALA A 211 -1.32 30.61 -29.16
CA ALA A 211 -0.80 30.97 -30.48
C ALA A 211 -1.88 31.55 -31.40
N LEU A 212 -3.08 30.96 -31.41
CA LEU A 212 -4.23 31.50 -32.15
C LEU A 212 -4.68 32.85 -31.60
N ALA A 213 -4.73 33.03 -30.28
CA ALA A 213 -5.10 34.30 -29.67
C ALA A 213 -4.11 35.42 -30.03
N ILE A 214 -2.80 35.14 -29.99
CA ILE A 214 -1.76 36.08 -30.43
C ILE A 214 -1.89 36.38 -31.91
N TYR A 215 -2.10 35.37 -32.75
CA TYR A 215 -2.28 35.54 -34.19
C TYR A 215 -3.48 36.43 -34.52
N PHE A 216 -4.63 36.19 -33.88
CA PHE A 216 -5.82 37.02 -34.07
C PHE A 216 -5.62 38.43 -33.52
N TYR A 217 -4.97 38.61 -32.37
CA TYR A 217 -4.69 39.93 -31.80
C TYR A 217 -3.77 40.79 -32.68
N VAL A 218 -2.78 40.18 -33.34
CA VAL A 218 -1.83 40.88 -34.22
C VAL A 218 -2.42 41.17 -35.60
N ASN A 219 -3.33 40.33 -36.10
CA ASN A 219 -3.93 40.45 -37.44
C ASN A 219 -5.35 41.02 -37.46
N THR A 220 -5.92 41.42 -36.32
CA THR A 220 -7.12 42.26 -36.29
C THR A 220 -6.74 43.72 -36.61
N PRO A 221 -7.29 44.33 -37.69
CA PRO A 221 -7.04 45.73 -38.03
C PRO A 221 -7.60 46.71 -36.99
#